data_AF-A0AAW8CRU3-F1
#
_entry.id   AF-A0AAW8CRU3-F1
#
_cell.length_a   1.000
_cell.length_b   1.000
_cell.length_c   1.000
_cell.angle_alpha   90.00
_cell.angle_beta   90.00
_cell.angle_gamma   90.00
#
_symmetry.space_group_name_H-M   'P 1'
#
loop_
_entity.id
_entity.type
_entity.pdbx_description
1 polymer ?
#
loop_
_entity_poly.entity_id
_entity_poly.type
_entity_poly.pdbx_seq_one_letter_code
_entity_poly.pdbx_strand_id
1 'polypeptide(L)'
;MTLNDLSPRLERSLCALGLGALLALSACTGSTEAKRQADNSTPPPTDCTAWVGTDRNAMLPGYLLHQGPKGTGNTVCVPLLLTANPTPASYAGGDYHISEFTDDKLKARWRACKEDAACFKRINAQMQRWLPPNKERATRSTGVVDPSGKIDPDGQVDLKQIRRPAFFAKAPYREGIAEAEGRTYTVEFTVPPDAFERIDLKKTADIKLRGWYIEGAGVDDGKGRKVRALAIMAPGGGGQLTAIQHPDEVSYRTDEKTGKTTPVQFPNATTETMGQRWWRESLHALNQAGFDVLAYDRRGEGISGGFSDTNTLEQGEDVFRTLGQLEDGRGLRMLTPSGEVLEGTAARGRLLAGMKANEIPLVLGGYSRGSMSTAWAMTTNYVASCSFDLPEVNCAKPRGLRNIRGAILLSSFASGAGYVGDAPDLADRNLFLGGMAADHHILFYPNSAPLAGMDRWPAAFFGKGLWDRAETLEGTVAAYNRIRGVKEIVLARGPHSIETWPESDRRYLRERMVAYAKVVVIGGRTVPGARSWKDFKGLVATTPDSWEPSSKPKTTTSTTLAR
;
A
#
# COMPACT_ATOMS: atom_id res chain seq x y z
N MET A 1 -54.79 -44.13 -45.73
CA MET A 1 -55.47 -45.38 -45.33
C MET A 1 -55.07 -45.65 -43.89
N THR A 2 -55.86 -45.13 -42.94
CA THR A 2 -57.02 -45.76 -42.23
C THR A 2 -56.54 -46.69 -41.11
N LEU A 3 -56.69 -46.29 -39.83
CA LEU A 3 -57.83 -46.56 -38.91
C LEU A 3 -57.65 -47.96 -38.29
N ASN A 4 -57.93 -48.27 -37.02
CA ASN A 4 -58.39 -47.58 -35.82
C ASN A 4 -58.36 -48.65 -34.71
N ASP A 5 -58.27 -48.23 -33.44
CA ASP A 5 -59.15 -48.67 -32.33
C ASP A 5 -58.46 -48.37 -30.99
N LEU A 6 -59.09 -47.84 -29.95
CA LEU A 6 -60.39 -47.18 -29.74
C LEU A 6 -60.27 -46.64 -28.30
N SER A 7 -60.46 -45.34 -28.11
CA SER A 7 -60.84 -44.72 -26.83
C SER A 7 -62.38 -44.77 -26.73
N PRO A 8 -63.06 -44.61 -25.57
CA PRO A 8 -63.37 -43.26 -25.05
C PRO A 8 -63.67 -43.26 -23.51
N ARG A 9 -63.95 -42.20 -22.72
CA ARG A 9 -64.73 -40.94 -22.82
C ARG A 9 -64.28 -40.00 -21.68
N LEU A 10 -64.00 -38.72 -21.96
CA LEU A 10 -64.82 -37.51 -21.65
C LEU A 10 -65.07 -37.26 -20.14
N GLU A 11 -64.92 -36.06 -19.55
CA GLU A 11 -65.15 -34.71 -20.08
C GLU A 11 -64.72 -33.61 -19.06
N ARG A 12 -64.52 -32.39 -19.60
CA ARG A 12 -64.70 -31.03 -19.03
C ARG A 12 -63.59 -30.33 -18.20
N SER A 13 -63.07 -29.28 -18.84
CA SER A 13 -62.45 -28.07 -18.33
C SER A 13 -63.30 -27.27 -17.33
N LEU A 14 -62.64 -26.56 -16.40
CA LEU A 14 -62.92 -25.15 -16.06
C LEU A 14 -61.86 -24.57 -15.10
N CYS A 15 -61.40 -23.35 -15.40
CA CYS A 15 -60.53 -22.51 -14.61
C CYS A 15 -61.09 -22.20 -13.20
N ALA A 16 -60.22 -22.09 -12.19
CA ALA A 16 -60.10 -20.91 -11.30
C ALA A 16 -59.13 -21.17 -10.12
N LEU A 17 -58.16 -20.26 -9.98
CA LEU A 17 -57.71 -19.59 -8.75
C LEU A 17 -57.58 -20.40 -7.43
N GLY A 18 -56.37 -20.37 -6.87
CA GLY A 18 -56.22 -20.01 -5.46
C GLY A 18 -55.43 -20.97 -4.56
N LEU A 19 -54.35 -20.40 -4.00
CA LEU A 19 -53.71 -20.72 -2.72
C LEU A 19 -52.97 -22.07 -2.54
N GLY A 20 -51.66 -21.93 -2.39
CA GLY A 20 -51.08 -22.17 -1.07
C GLY A 20 -50.19 -23.40 -0.93
N ALA A 21 -48.92 -23.25 -1.32
CA ALA A 21 -47.84 -23.99 -0.68
C ALA A 21 -46.65 -23.04 -0.48
N LEU A 22 -46.76 -22.25 0.60
CA LEU A 22 -45.64 -21.55 1.24
C LEU A 22 -44.62 -22.59 1.71
N LEU A 23 -43.64 -22.90 0.87
CA LEU A 23 -42.38 -23.49 1.34
C LEU A 23 -41.60 -22.37 2.03
N ALA A 24 -41.54 -22.47 3.35
CA ALA A 24 -40.85 -21.57 4.24
C ALA A 24 -39.39 -21.36 3.79
N LEU A 25 -39.14 -20.18 3.22
CA LEU A 25 -37.85 -19.52 3.29
C LEU A 25 -37.58 -19.20 4.76
N SER A 26 -37.03 -20.15 5.50
CA SER A 26 -36.27 -19.82 6.71
C SER A 26 -34.96 -19.19 6.27
N ALA A 27 -35.04 -17.95 5.77
CA ALA A 27 -33.89 -17.06 5.69
C ALA A 27 -33.44 -16.83 7.12
N CYS A 28 -32.42 -17.56 7.56
CA CYS A 28 -31.71 -17.24 8.78
C CYS A 28 -31.19 -15.80 8.61
N THR A 29 -31.73 -14.88 9.40
CA THR A 29 -31.35 -13.48 9.54
C THR A 29 -29.98 -13.33 10.23
N GLY A 30 -29.02 -14.17 9.86
CA GLY A 30 -27.64 -14.04 10.30
C GLY A 30 -26.99 -12.88 9.54
N SER A 31 -26.32 -11.98 10.27
CA SER A 31 -25.41 -11.01 9.66
C SER A 31 -24.40 -11.76 8.78
N THR A 32 -24.23 -11.34 7.52
CA THR A 32 -23.21 -11.93 6.66
C THR A 32 -21.82 -11.78 7.30
N GLU A 33 -20.88 -12.69 7.01
CA GLU A 33 -19.50 -12.61 7.48
C GLU A 33 -18.88 -11.23 7.23
N ALA A 34 -19.11 -10.69 6.03
CA ALA A 34 -18.64 -9.37 5.63
C ALA A 34 -19.24 -8.25 6.49
N LYS A 35 -20.55 -8.34 6.83
CA LYS A 35 -21.20 -7.39 7.74
C LYS A 35 -20.60 -7.46 9.14
N ARG A 36 -20.41 -8.66 9.70
CA ARG A 36 -19.80 -8.83 11.02
C ARG A 36 -18.38 -8.26 11.07
N GLN A 37 -17.58 -8.46 10.01
CA GLN A 37 -16.23 -7.90 9.91
C GLN A 37 -16.25 -6.37 9.83
N ALA A 38 -17.20 -5.79 9.10
CA ALA A 38 -17.41 -4.35 9.04
C ALA A 38 -17.79 -3.78 10.41
N ASP A 39 -18.78 -4.38 11.09
CA ASP A 39 -19.25 -3.96 12.40
C ASP A 39 -18.13 -4.04 13.47
N ASN A 40 -17.29 -5.08 13.42
CA ASN A 40 -16.11 -5.24 14.29
C ASN A 40 -14.99 -4.22 14.03
N SER A 41 -15.10 -3.43 12.96
CA SER A 41 -14.12 -2.41 12.58
C SER A 41 -14.58 -1.00 12.94
N THR A 42 -15.82 -0.85 13.42
CA THR A 42 -16.36 0.44 13.86
C THR A 42 -15.68 0.89 15.15
N PRO A 43 -15.06 2.08 15.18
CA PRO A 43 -14.43 2.59 16.39
C PRO A 43 -15.49 2.95 17.44
N PRO A 44 -15.24 2.70 18.74
CA PRO A 44 -16.08 3.24 19.79
C PRO A 44 -15.98 4.78 19.84
N PRO A 45 -16.96 5.48 20.43
CA PRO A 45 -16.90 6.93 20.59
C PRO A 45 -15.60 7.39 21.26
N THR A 46 -14.99 8.43 20.71
CA THR A 46 -13.81 9.09 21.27
C THR A 46 -14.17 9.90 22.50
N ASP A 47 -13.22 10.06 23.43
CA ASP A 47 -13.46 10.64 24.76
C ASP A 47 -12.51 11.82 25.10
N CYS A 48 -11.74 12.28 24.12
CA CYS A 48 -10.88 13.46 24.24
C CYS A 48 -10.52 14.05 22.87
N THR A 49 -9.83 15.20 22.88
CA THR A 49 -9.19 15.78 21.70
C THR A 49 -7.75 16.18 21.99
N ALA A 50 -6.87 16.09 20.99
CA ALA A 50 -5.47 16.52 21.09
C ALA A 50 -4.97 17.13 19.79
N TRP A 51 -3.99 18.02 19.90
CA TRP A 51 -3.31 18.60 18.74
C TRP A 51 -2.37 17.58 18.11
N VAL A 52 -2.40 17.49 16.79
CA VAL A 52 -1.37 16.82 15.98
C VAL A 52 -0.72 17.83 15.04
N GLY A 53 0.61 17.78 14.96
CA GLY A 53 1.41 18.67 14.14
C GLY A 53 1.54 18.17 12.71
N THR A 54 2.67 17.55 12.39
CA THR A 54 3.01 17.07 11.04
C THR A 54 1.87 16.30 10.37
N ASP A 55 1.74 16.47 9.05
CA ASP A 55 0.65 16.03 8.16
C ASP A 55 -0.75 16.62 8.36
N ARG A 56 -1.12 17.11 9.56
CA ARG A 56 -2.52 17.50 9.87
C ARG A 56 -2.68 18.94 10.38
N ASN A 57 -1.80 19.41 11.27
CA ASN A 57 -1.90 20.71 11.95
C ASN A 57 -3.32 21.02 12.47
N ALA A 58 -3.88 20.07 13.22
CA ALA A 58 -5.28 20.11 13.62
C ALA A 58 -5.49 19.49 15.00
N MET A 59 -6.58 19.87 15.65
CA MET A 59 -7.14 19.12 16.77
C MET A 59 -7.86 17.89 16.21
N LEU A 60 -7.49 16.71 16.69
CA LEU A 60 -8.16 15.46 16.33
C LEU A 60 -8.82 14.83 17.56
N PRO A 61 -9.93 14.09 17.37
CA PRO A 61 -10.49 13.27 18.43
C PRO A 61 -9.52 12.15 18.82
N GLY A 62 -9.71 11.58 20.01
CA GLY A 62 -8.79 10.62 20.58
C GLY A 62 -9.39 9.74 21.67
N TYR A 63 -8.55 8.86 22.19
CA TYR A 63 -8.86 8.09 23.40
C TYR A 63 -7.96 8.48 24.55
N LEU A 64 -8.54 8.63 25.75
CA LEU A 64 -7.82 8.72 27.01
C LEU A 64 -7.21 7.36 27.33
N LEU A 65 -5.88 7.32 27.36
CA LEU A 65 -5.07 6.14 27.62
C LEU A 65 -4.08 6.40 28.75
N HIS A 66 -3.88 5.40 29.61
CA HIS A 66 -2.82 5.43 30.61
C HIS A 66 -1.45 5.25 29.96
N GLN A 67 -0.51 6.13 30.28
CA GLN A 67 0.90 6.06 29.89
C GLN A 67 1.77 5.69 31.09
N GLY A 68 2.88 5.00 30.84
CA GLY A 68 3.85 4.62 31.86
C GLY A 68 3.45 3.38 32.66
N PRO A 69 4.20 3.05 33.73
CA PRO A 69 3.96 1.85 34.51
C PRO A 69 2.57 1.86 35.17
N LYS A 70 1.97 0.67 35.26
CA LYS A 70 0.66 0.49 35.88
C LYS A 70 0.68 1.03 37.32
N GLY A 71 -0.19 1.99 37.63
CA GLY A 71 -0.36 2.57 38.96
C GLY A 71 0.41 3.86 39.24
N THR A 72 1.35 4.26 38.36
CA THR A 72 2.14 5.51 38.52
C THR A 72 2.10 6.39 37.27
N GLY A 73 1.29 6.01 36.30
CA GLY A 73 1.20 6.60 34.98
C GLY A 73 0.20 7.74 34.83
N ASN A 74 0.43 8.65 33.88
CA ASN A 74 -0.52 9.71 33.55
C ASN A 74 -1.52 9.24 32.49
N THR A 75 -2.75 9.76 32.56
CA THR A 75 -3.71 9.58 31.47
C THR A 75 -3.52 10.69 30.45
N VAL A 76 -3.43 10.33 29.16
CA VAL A 76 -3.29 11.30 28.07
C VAL A 76 -4.30 11.04 26.98
N CYS A 77 -4.62 12.07 26.21
CA CYS A 77 -5.38 11.91 24.98
C CYS A 77 -4.47 11.45 23.84
N VAL A 78 -4.75 10.27 23.27
CA VAL A 78 -4.07 9.74 22.09
C VAL A 78 -4.96 9.95 20.86
N PRO A 79 -4.61 10.89 19.96
CA PRO A 79 -5.45 11.24 18.82
C PRO A 79 -5.38 10.20 17.71
N LEU A 80 -6.46 10.14 16.91
CA LEU A 80 -6.55 9.34 15.69
C LEU A 80 -7.36 10.08 14.63
N LEU A 81 -7.06 9.82 13.35
CA LEU A 81 -7.85 10.30 12.23
C LEU A 81 -8.96 9.28 11.92
N LEU A 82 -10.22 9.74 11.95
CA LEU A 82 -11.41 8.93 11.68
C LEU A 82 -11.87 9.06 10.22
N THR A 83 -12.72 8.15 9.76
CA THR A 83 -13.20 8.12 8.36
C THR A 83 -14.14 9.28 8.04
N ALA A 84 -13.99 9.84 6.83
CA ALA A 84 -14.95 10.81 6.28
C ALA A 84 -16.29 10.16 5.88
N ASN A 85 -16.33 8.82 5.78
CA ASN A 85 -17.48 8.10 5.26
C ASN A 85 -18.04 7.10 6.30
N PRO A 86 -18.55 7.57 7.45
CA PRO A 86 -19.18 6.67 8.41
C PRO A 86 -20.36 5.94 7.76
N THR A 87 -20.58 4.68 8.13
CA THR A 87 -21.73 3.92 7.63
C THR A 87 -23.03 4.61 8.08
N PRO A 88 -23.92 5.02 7.15
CA PRO A 88 -25.17 5.66 7.52
C PRO A 88 -26.03 4.74 8.38
N ALA A 89 -26.69 5.28 9.42
CA ALA A 89 -27.57 4.49 10.30
C ALA A 89 -28.74 3.83 9.54
N SER A 90 -29.17 4.43 8.42
CA SER A 90 -30.20 3.91 7.53
C SER A 90 -29.68 2.88 6.52
N TYR A 91 -28.37 2.61 6.48
CA TYR A 91 -27.79 1.66 5.52
C TYR A 91 -28.16 0.23 5.91
N ALA A 92 -29.14 -0.32 5.19
CA ALA A 92 -29.62 -1.69 5.37
C ALA A 92 -28.86 -2.73 4.52
N GLY A 93 -27.86 -2.30 3.74
CA GLY A 93 -27.07 -3.18 2.88
C GLY A 93 -26.06 -4.05 3.65
N GLY A 94 -25.18 -4.70 2.88
CA GLY A 94 -24.06 -5.49 3.41
C GLY A 94 -22.96 -4.62 4.01
N ASP A 95 -21.73 -4.80 3.57
CA ASP A 95 -20.64 -3.89 3.94
C ASP A 95 -20.74 -2.60 3.10
N TYR A 96 -21.03 -1.48 3.78
CA TYR A 96 -21.12 -0.15 3.17
C TYR A 96 -19.86 0.25 2.39
N HIS A 97 -18.68 0.04 2.96
CA HIS A 97 -17.41 0.46 2.38
C HIS A 97 -17.05 -0.39 1.16
N ILE A 98 -17.49 -1.65 1.11
CA ILE A 98 -17.36 -2.48 -0.08
C ILE A 98 -18.38 -2.09 -1.14
N SER A 99 -19.66 -2.03 -0.77
CA SER A 99 -20.76 -1.88 -1.70
C SER A 99 -20.91 -0.47 -2.27
N GLU A 100 -20.51 0.58 -1.55
CA GLU A 100 -20.67 1.97 -1.97
C GLU A 100 -19.43 2.59 -2.63
N PHE A 101 -18.27 1.92 -2.60
CA PHE A 101 -17.02 2.45 -3.14
C PHE A 101 -16.43 1.55 -4.25
N THR A 102 -17.30 0.88 -4.99
CA THR A 102 -16.94 0.13 -6.19
C THR A 102 -16.49 1.07 -7.30
N ASP A 103 -15.73 0.54 -8.27
CA ASP A 103 -15.30 1.28 -9.46
C ASP A 103 -16.47 1.99 -10.16
N ASP A 104 -17.53 1.23 -10.47
CA ASP A 104 -18.72 1.74 -11.16
C ASP A 104 -19.41 2.88 -10.39
N LYS A 105 -19.51 2.78 -9.06
CA LYS A 105 -20.13 3.83 -8.24
C LYS A 105 -19.27 5.07 -8.17
N LEU A 106 -17.95 4.94 -8.09
CA LEU A 106 -17.04 6.08 -8.12
C LEU A 106 -17.09 6.78 -9.48
N LYS A 107 -17.06 6.03 -10.58
CA LYS A 107 -17.24 6.57 -11.94
C LYS A 107 -18.63 7.19 -12.14
N ALA A 108 -19.68 6.62 -11.54
CA ALA A 108 -21.04 7.19 -11.57
C ALA A 108 -21.13 8.51 -10.81
N ARG A 109 -20.53 8.61 -9.62
CA ARG A 109 -20.44 9.87 -8.85
C ARG A 109 -19.72 10.96 -9.65
N TRP A 110 -18.64 10.59 -10.33
CA TRP A 110 -17.94 11.52 -11.23
C TRP A 110 -18.84 11.98 -12.39
N ARG A 111 -19.54 11.07 -13.07
CA ARG A 111 -20.49 11.43 -14.13
C ARG A 111 -21.57 12.40 -13.65
N ALA A 112 -22.14 12.18 -12.46
CA ALA A 112 -23.08 13.12 -11.86
C ALA A 112 -22.45 14.49 -11.55
N CYS A 113 -21.21 14.51 -11.04
CA CYS A 113 -20.46 15.73 -10.78
C CYS A 113 -20.18 16.55 -12.06
N LYS A 114 -20.05 15.90 -13.23
CA LYS A 114 -19.86 16.59 -14.52
C LYS A 114 -21.06 17.44 -14.93
N GLU A 115 -22.27 17.05 -14.52
CA GLU A 115 -23.50 17.80 -14.79
C GLU A 115 -23.66 19.06 -13.90
N ASP A 116 -22.87 19.17 -12.83
CA ASP A 116 -22.78 20.36 -11.97
C ASP A 116 -21.50 21.14 -12.28
N ALA A 117 -21.65 22.34 -12.85
CA ALA A 117 -20.52 23.20 -13.23
C ALA A 117 -19.58 23.53 -12.05
N ALA A 118 -20.09 23.69 -10.83
CA ALA A 118 -19.27 23.99 -9.66
C ALA A 118 -18.49 22.74 -9.20
N CYS A 119 -19.15 21.59 -9.20
CA CYS A 119 -18.51 20.31 -8.90
C CYS A 119 -17.42 19.98 -9.93
N PHE A 120 -17.76 19.99 -11.22
CA PHE A 120 -16.83 19.73 -12.31
C PHE A 120 -15.60 20.62 -12.24
N LYS A 121 -15.78 21.94 -12.10
CA LYS A 121 -14.66 22.89 -12.01
C LYS A 121 -13.72 22.57 -10.85
N ARG A 122 -14.27 22.27 -9.67
CA ARG A 122 -13.48 21.96 -8.46
C ARG A 122 -12.68 20.68 -8.63
N ILE A 123 -13.31 19.60 -9.09
CA ILE A 123 -12.66 18.29 -9.21
C ILE A 123 -11.71 18.25 -10.40
N ASN A 124 -12.09 18.80 -11.57
CA ASN A 124 -11.20 18.86 -12.73
C ASN A 124 -9.92 19.65 -12.41
N ALA A 125 -10.02 20.79 -11.70
CA ALA A 125 -8.83 21.52 -11.27
C ALA A 125 -7.89 20.67 -10.37
N GLN A 126 -8.44 19.76 -9.56
CA GLN A 126 -7.63 18.81 -8.81
C GLN A 126 -7.02 17.76 -9.75
N MET A 127 -7.80 17.13 -10.62
CA MET A 127 -7.29 16.12 -11.57
C MET A 127 -6.15 16.66 -12.44
N GLN A 128 -6.31 17.85 -13.02
CA GLN A 128 -5.27 18.48 -13.85
C GLN A 128 -3.94 18.71 -13.11
N ARG A 129 -3.95 18.88 -11.78
CA ARG A 129 -2.71 18.99 -10.98
C ARG A 129 -1.99 17.65 -10.79
N TRP A 130 -2.71 16.54 -10.91
CA TRP A 130 -2.20 15.18 -10.67
C TRP A 130 -2.03 14.38 -11.96
N LEU A 131 -2.51 14.89 -13.09
CA LEU A 131 -2.27 14.28 -14.39
C LEU A 131 -0.78 14.25 -14.73
N PRO A 132 -0.27 13.13 -15.26
CA PRO A 132 1.10 13.06 -15.74
C PRO A 132 1.41 14.11 -16.85
N PRO A 133 2.64 14.68 -16.94
CA PRO A 133 3.70 14.55 -15.95
C PRO A 133 3.31 15.36 -14.72
N ASN A 134 3.03 14.66 -13.62
CA ASN A 134 2.67 15.31 -12.39
C ASN A 134 3.94 15.66 -11.63
N LYS A 135 3.77 16.13 -10.40
CA LYS A 135 4.88 16.53 -9.55
C LYS A 135 5.95 15.46 -9.44
N GLU A 136 5.61 14.19 -9.30
CA GLU A 136 6.56 13.15 -8.93
C GLU A 136 7.54 12.86 -10.06
N ARG A 137 7.05 12.63 -11.29
CA ARG A 137 7.87 12.63 -12.51
C ARG A 137 8.63 13.93 -12.74
N ALA A 138 8.00 15.09 -12.47
CA ALA A 138 8.66 16.39 -12.61
C ALA A 138 9.75 16.65 -11.55
N THR A 139 9.75 15.91 -10.44
CA THR A 139 10.67 16.07 -9.29
C THR A 139 11.64 14.91 -9.11
N ARG A 140 11.91 14.14 -10.17
CA ARG A 140 13.05 13.21 -10.18
C ARG A 140 14.31 13.97 -9.75
N SER A 141 14.90 13.57 -8.64
CA SER A 141 15.91 14.35 -7.93
C SER A 141 17.19 13.58 -7.66
N THR A 142 17.23 12.28 -7.98
CA THR A 142 18.48 11.51 -8.03
C THR A 142 19.47 12.23 -8.94
N GLY A 143 20.62 12.59 -8.40
CA GLY A 143 21.66 13.29 -9.15
C GLY A 143 21.68 14.80 -8.98
N VAL A 144 20.75 15.39 -8.20
CA VAL A 144 20.65 16.84 -8.00
C VAL A 144 21.68 17.34 -6.98
N VAL A 145 21.94 16.58 -5.92
CA VAL A 145 22.92 16.96 -4.88
C VAL A 145 24.32 16.45 -5.24
N ASP A 146 24.43 15.22 -5.72
CA ASP A 146 25.66 14.61 -6.22
C ASP A 146 25.39 14.03 -7.62
N PRO A 147 26.10 14.42 -8.68
CA PRO A 147 25.79 13.96 -10.03
C PRO A 147 26.01 12.45 -10.25
N SER A 148 26.74 11.75 -9.36
CA SER A 148 26.87 10.29 -9.40
C SER A 148 25.48 9.66 -9.36
N GLY A 149 25.16 8.69 -10.22
CA GLY A 149 23.80 8.12 -10.27
C GLY A 149 22.82 8.83 -11.16
N LYS A 150 23.13 10.04 -11.63
CA LYS A 150 22.27 10.78 -12.56
C LYS A 150 22.27 10.09 -13.92
N ILE A 151 21.08 9.74 -14.39
CA ILE A 151 20.87 9.10 -15.69
C ILE A 151 19.68 9.77 -16.40
N ASP A 152 19.53 9.52 -17.70
CA ASP A 152 18.27 9.76 -18.40
C ASP A 152 17.37 8.51 -18.23
N PRO A 153 16.28 8.59 -17.44
CA PRO A 153 15.44 7.42 -17.18
C PRO A 153 14.67 6.92 -18.41
N ASP A 154 14.42 7.80 -19.38
CA ASP A 154 13.69 7.49 -20.61
C ASP A 154 14.65 7.09 -21.75
N GLY A 155 15.97 7.20 -21.54
CA GLY A 155 17.01 6.90 -22.53
C GLY A 155 17.66 5.52 -22.39
N GLN A 156 18.72 5.31 -23.18
CA GLN A 156 19.60 4.15 -23.05
C GLN A 156 20.57 4.35 -21.89
N VAL A 157 20.53 3.44 -20.92
CA VAL A 157 21.26 3.56 -19.65
C VAL A 157 22.33 2.49 -19.54
N ASP A 158 23.56 2.92 -19.21
CA ASP A 158 24.58 2.04 -18.68
C ASP A 158 24.29 1.80 -17.19
N LEU A 159 24.01 0.54 -16.82
CA LEU A 159 23.66 0.15 -15.46
C LEU A 159 24.78 0.44 -14.45
N LYS A 160 26.02 0.64 -14.90
CA LYS A 160 27.16 1.04 -14.06
C LYS A 160 27.04 2.47 -13.53
N GLN A 161 26.25 3.32 -14.19
CA GLN A 161 26.07 4.71 -13.78
C GLN A 161 25.13 4.83 -12.58
N ILE A 162 24.27 3.85 -12.34
CA ILE A 162 23.29 3.86 -11.25
C ILE A 162 24.02 3.67 -9.92
N ARG A 163 23.73 4.52 -8.92
CA ARG A 163 24.26 4.36 -7.56
C ARG A 163 23.92 2.97 -7.03
N ARG A 164 24.92 2.31 -6.45
CA ARG A 164 24.81 1.02 -5.78
C ARG A 164 24.92 1.21 -4.25
N PRO A 165 24.58 0.20 -3.43
CA PRO A 165 24.60 0.33 -1.98
C PRO A 165 25.88 0.91 -1.40
N ALA A 166 27.06 0.59 -1.94
CA ALA A 166 28.34 1.14 -1.49
C ALA A 166 28.43 2.67 -1.53
N PHE A 167 27.66 3.34 -2.39
CA PHE A 167 27.58 4.80 -2.40
C PHE A 167 27.19 5.35 -1.02
N PHE A 168 26.27 4.67 -0.33
CA PHE A 168 25.72 5.10 0.95
C PHE A 168 26.60 4.74 2.16
N ALA A 169 27.74 4.07 1.96
CA ALA A 169 28.75 3.89 3.01
C ALA A 169 29.48 5.20 3.34
N LYS A 170 29.53 6.13 2.38
CA LYS A 170 30.28 7.39 2.49
C LYS A 170 29.76 8.22 3.67
N ALA A 171 30.66 8.96 4.31
CA ALA A 171 30.24 10.04 5.20
C ALA A 171 29.51 11.12 4.36
N PRO A 172 28.42 11.72 4.88
CA PRO A 172 27.86 11.52 6.22
C PRO A 172 26.81 10.38 6.32
N TYR A 173 26.41 9.77 5.20
CA TYR A 173 25.28 8.84 5.12
C TYR A 173 25.40 7.61 6.01
N ARG A 174 26.53 6.88 5.92
CA ARG A 174 26.84 5.68 6.74
C ARG A 174 25.67 4.69 6.87
N GLU A 175 24.98 4.41 5.76
CA GLU A 175 23.80 3.54 5.78
C GLU A 175 24.21 2.07 5.75
N GLY A 176 23.56 1.24 6.59
CA GLY A 176 23.85 -0.19 6.69
C GLY A 176 23.63 -0.98 5.39
N ILE A 177 22.77 -0.48 4.49
CA ILE A 177 22.53 -1.10 3.18
C ILE A 177 23.83 -1.35 2.39
N ALA A 178 24.86 -0.54 2.61
CA ALA A 178 26.15 -0.67 1.94
C ALA A 178 26.85 -2.02 2.19
N GLU A 179 26.58 -2.69 3.31
CA GLU A 179 27.11 -4.03 3.59
C GLU A 179 26.67 -5.08 2.56
N ALA A 180 25.59 -4.81 1.81
CA ALA A 180 25.05 -5.71 0.81
C ALA A 180 25.68 -5.52 -0.60
N GLU A 181 26.63 -4.61 -0.78
CA GLU A 181 27.23 -4.28 -2.08
C GLU A 181 27.71 -5.52 -2.85
N GLY A 182 28.49 -6.38 -2.20
CA GLY A 182 29.13 -7.55 -2.82
C GLY A 182 28.16 -8.64 -3.30
N ARG A 183 26.86 -8.48 -3.01
CA ARG A 183 25.78 -9.39 -3.41
C ARG A 183 24.59 -8.66 -4.04
N THR A 184 24.81 -7.42 -4.49
CA THR A 184 23.79 -6.61 -5.13
C THR A 184 23.97 -6.63 -6.65
N TYR A 185 22.85 -6.78 -7.35
CA TYR A 185 22.72 -6.63 -8.79
C TYR A 185 21.96 -5.34 -9.08
N THR A 186 22.43 -4.53 -10.03
CA THR A 186 21.59 -3.47 -10.60
C THR A 186 20.73 -4.10 -11.69
N VAL A 187 19.42 -3.99 -11.60
CA VAL A 187 18.47 -4.65 -12.52
C VAL A 187 17.73 -3.62 -13.36
N GLU A 188 17.43 -3.98 -14.61
CA GLU A 188 16.56 -3.25 -15.52
C GLU A 188 15.57 -4.24 -16.16
N PHE A 189 14.28 -3.95 -16.04
CA PHE A 189 13.18 -4.71 -16.63
C PHE A 189 12.51 -3.90 -17.72
N THR A 190 11.95 -4.58 -18.72
CA THR A 190 11.24 -3.96 -19.83
C THR A 190 9.74 -4.16 -19.69
N VAL A 191 8.95 -3.11 -19.62
CA VAL A 191 7.49 -3.22 -19.45
C VAL A 191 6.75 -2.33 -20.46
N PRO A 192 5.53 -2.70 -20.87
CA PRO A 192 4.77 -1.88 -21.82
C PRO A 192 4.32 -0.56 -21.18
N PRO A 193 3.96 0.47 -21.98
CA PRO A 193 3.34 1.69 -21.46
C PRO A 193 2.00 1.38 -20.76
N ASP A 194 1.64 2.20 -19.76
CA ASP A 194 0.38 2.02 -19.03
C ASP A 194 -0.86 2.41 -19.86
N ALA A 195 -2.07 2.26 -19.29
CA ALA A 195 -3.31 2.58 -19.98
C ALA A 195 -3.41 4.04 -20.42
N PHE A 196 -3.04 5.00 -19.56
CA PHE A 196 -3.04 6.43 -19.90
C PHE A 196 -2.04 6.76 -21.00
N GLU A 197 -0.81 6.25 -20.89
CA GLU A 197 0.22 6.41 -21.90
C GLU A 197 -0.23 5.87 -23.26
N ARG A 198 -0.83 4.67 -23.28
CA ARG A 198 -1.27 4.02 -24.51
C ARG A 198 -2.52 4.66 -25.11
N ILE A 199 -3.53 4.96 -24.29
CA ILE A 199 -4.85 5.38 -24.75
C ILE A 199 -4.89 6.90 -24.95
N ASP A 200 -4.46 7.68 -23.97
CA ASP A 200 -4.57 9.14 -23.99
C ASP A 200 -3.39 9.77 -24.72
N LEU A 201 -2.17 9.28 -24.48
CA LEU A 201 -0.95 9.85 -25.07
C LEU A 201 -0.47 9.14 -26.34
N LYS A 202 -1.11 8.03 -26.74
CA LYS A 202 -0.75 7.22 -27.92
C LYS A 202 0.71 6.75 -27.93
N LYS A 203 1.31 6.57 -26.75
CA LYS A 203 2.66 6.02 -26.60
C LYS A 203 2.62 4.51 -26.77
N THR A 204 3.58 3.99 -27.53
CA THR A 204 3.69 2.54 -27.85
C THR A 204 5.04 1.94 -27.47
N ALA A 205 6.04 2.78 -27.17
CA ALA A 205 7.37 2.32 -26.79
C ALA A 205 7.36 1.73 -25.38
N ASP A 206 8.08 0.61 -25.21
CA ASP A 206 8.35 0.03 -23.90
C ASP A 206 9.13 1.01 -23.01
N ILE A 207 8.95 0.85 -21.71
CA ILE A 207 9.66 1.62 -20.68
C ILE A 207 10.55 0.68 -19.86
N LYS A 208 11.51 1.27 -19.13
CA LYS A 208 12.47 0.53 -18.32
C LYS A 208 12.24 0.77 -16.83
N LEU A 209 12.06 -0.30 -16.05
CA LEU A 209 12.02 -0.24 -14.59
C LEU A 209 13.39 -0.61 -14.03
N ARG A 210 13.95 0.19 -13.13
CA ARG A 210 15.33 0.02 -12.65
C ARG A 210 15.41 0.02 -11.14
N GLY A 211 16.35 -0.76 -10.62
CA GLY A 211 16.54 -0.89 -9.19
C GLY A 211 17.65 -1.84 -8.79
N TRP A 212 17.51 -2.41 -7.61
CA TRP A 212 18.43 -3.39 -7.05
C TRP A 212 17.73 -4.71 -6.80
N TYR A 213 18.44 -5.79 -7.11
CA TYR A 213 18.20 -7.10 -6.53
C TYR A 213 19.35 -7.40 -5.57
N ILE A 214 19.04 -7.64 -4.30
CA ILE A 214 20.03 -7.91 -3.25
C ILE A 214 19.90 -9.37 -2.84
N GLU A 215 20.92 -10.17 -3.10
CA GLU A 215 20.89 -11.58 -2.75
C GLU A 215 20.96 -11.78 -1.23
N GLY A 216 20.13 -12.67 -0.70
CA GLY A 216 20.03 -13.04 0.70
C GLY A 216 20.75 -14.35 1.00
N ALA A 217 21.16 -14.51 2.26
CA ALA A 217 21.83 -15.72 2.73
C ALA A 217 20.88 -16.93 2.93
N GLY A 218 19.58 -16.76 2.66
CA GLY A 218 18.51 -17.70 2.99
C GLY A 218 17.94 -17.46 4.39
N VAL A 219 16.60 -17.54 4.50
CA VAL A 219 15.84 -17.35 5.73
C VAL A 219 15.93 -18.61 6.59
N ASP A 220 16.33 -18.45 7.85
CA ASP A 220 16.38 -19.57 8.82
C ASP A 220 14.97 -20.12 9.10
N ASP A 221 14.78 -21.43 8.93
CA ASP A 221 13.52 -22.12 9.19
C ASP A 221 13.31 -22.53 10.66
N GLY A 222 14.27 -22.21 11.53
CA GLY A 222 14.28 -22.57 12.94
C GLY A 222 14.57 -24.05 13.19
N LYS A 223 14.91 -24.81 12.15
CA LYS A 223 15.25 -26.25 12.18
C LYS A 223 16.67 -26.50 11.64
N GLY A 224 17.49 -25.45 11.59
CA GLY A 224 18.87 -25.51 11.09
C GLY A 224 18.98 -25.51 9.56
N ARG A 225 17.89 -25.28 8.82
CA ARG A 225 17.93 -25.13 7.36
C ARG A 225 17.66 -23.69 6.96
N LYS A 226 18.15 -23.32 5.78
CA LYS A 226 17.88 -22.01 5.18
C LYS A 226 16.96 -22.17 3.96
N VAL A 227 15.94 -21.34 3.88
CA VAL A 227 14.98 -21.27 2.78
C VAL A 227 15.28 -20.03 1.94
N ARG A 228 15.54 -20.19 0.64
CA ARG A 228 15.60 -19.05 -0.27
C ARG A 228 14.19 -18.48 -0.44
N ALA A 229 14.05 -17.18 -0.28
CA ALA A 229 12.78 -16.46 -0.35
C ALA A 229 13.03 -15.03 -0.83
N LEU A 230 12.09 -14.48 -1.58
CA LEU A 230 12.20 -13.17 -2.21
C LEU A 230 11.14 -12.20 -1.65
N ALA A 231 11.60 -11.06 -1.15
CA ALA A 231 10.76 -9.91 -0.83
C ALA A 231 10.79 -8.91 -1.99
N ILE A 232 9.62 -8.59 -2.55
CA ILE A 232 9.47 -7.54 -3.57
C ILE A 232 8.87 -6.32 -2.90
N MET A 233 9.63 -5.23 -2.84
CA MET A 233 9.29 -4.04 -2.04
C MET A 233 9.16 -2.80 -2.93
N ALA A 234 7.96 -2.20 -2.95
CA ALA A 234 7.64 -1.00 -3.72
C ALA A 234 7.69 0.28 -2.85
N PRO A 235 8.43 1.31 -3.28
CA PRO A 235 8.54 2.55 -2.50
C PRO A 235 7.24 3.36 -2.52
N GLY A 236 7.14 4.29 -1.57
CA GLY A 236 6.03 5.25 -1.48
C GLY A 236 6.11 6.36 -2.50
N GLY A 237 5.26 7.37 -2.29
CA GLY A 237 5.12 8.43 -3.25
C GLY A 237 6.33 9.35 -3.37
N GLY A 238 6.90 9.50 -4.56
CA GLY A 238 8.12 10.26 -4.80
C GLY A 238 9.36 9.53 -4.31
N GLY A 239 9.23 8.23 -3.97
CA GLY A 239 10.32 7.40 -3.52
C GLY A 239 11.30 7.10 -4.67
N GLN A 240 12.58 7.30 -4.39
CA GLN A 240 13.66 7.15 -5.35
C GLN A 240 14.78 6.38 -4.64
N LEU A 241 14.91 5.10 -4.95
CA LEU A 241 15.78 4.13 -4.30
C LEU A 241 17.21 4.66 -4.09
N THR A 242 17.71 5.36 -5.10
CA THR A 242 19.07 5.87 -5.17
C THR A 242 19.22 7.32 -4.74
N ALA A 243 18.14 8.02 -4.38
CA ALA A 243 18.22 9.41 -3.96
C ALA A 243 18.82 9.57 -2.55
N ILE A 244 19.56 10.66 -2.38
CA ILE A 244 20.23 11.02 -1.13
C ILE A 244 19.23 11.59 -0.12
N GLN A 245 19.37 11.13 1.12
CA GLN A 245 18.82 11.80 2.30
C GLN A 245 19.97 12.03 3.29
N HIS A 246 20.25 13.29 3.60
CA HIS A 246 21.25 13.62 4.61
C HIS A 246 20.75 13.17 6.01
N PRO A 247 21.61 12.58 6.87
CA PRO A 247 21.22 12.10 8.19
C PRO A 247 20.63 13.19 9.10
N ASP A 248 21.13 14.42 8.98
CA ASP A 248 20.73 15.56 9.81
C ASP A 248 19.53 16.35 9.23
N GLU A 249 18.95 15.89 8.12
CA GLU A 249 17.82 16.53 7.48
C GLU A 249 16.51 16.32 8.26
N VAL A 250 15.63 17.33 8.24
CA VAL A 250 14.30 17.27 8.86
C VAL A 250 13.19 17.35 7.82
N SER A 251 12.11 16.57 8.01
CA SER A 251 10.97 16.58 7.07
C SER A 251 10.15 17.87 7.14
N TYR A 252 10.17 18.58 8.27
CA TYR A 252 9.34 19.75 8.50
C TYR A 252 10.01 20.71 9.49
N ARG A 253 9.50 21.95 9.54
CA ARG A 253 9.83 22.95 10.57
C ARG A 253 8.58 23.27 11.37
N THR A 254 8.75 23.57 12.65
CA THR A 254 7.67 24.02 13.53
C THR A 254 7.77 25.52 13.74
N ASP A 255 6.70 26.25 13.47
CA ASP A 255 6.60 27.67 13.82
C ASP A 255 6.43 27.81 15.33
N GLU A 256 7.35 28.51 16.00
CA GLU A 256 7.39 28.61 17.46
C GLU A 256 6.17 29.32 18.04
N LYS A 257 5.57 30.26 17.31
CA LYS A 257 4.43 31.06 17.78
C LYS A 257 3.12 30.28 17.72
N THR A 258 2.89 29.61 16.61
CA THR A 258 1.63 28.93 16.29
C THR A 258 1.67 27.43 16.60
N GLY A 259 2.86 26.84 16.73
CA GLY A 259 3.04 25.39 16.85
C GLY A 259 2.74 24.62 15.55
N LYS A 260 2.45 25.31 14.45
CA LYS A 260 2.16 24.68 13.16
C LYS A 260 3.43 24.19 12.50
N THR A 261 3.33 23.02 11.89
CA THR A 261 4.40 22.41 11.10
C THR A 261 4.26 22.78 9.63
N THR A 262 5.39 23.02 8.96
CA THR A 262 5.45 23.25 7.52
C THR A 262 6.49 22.31 6.92
N PRO A 263 6.16 21.53 5.86
CA PRO A 263 7.13 20.64 5.21
C PRO A 263 8.34 21.40 4.67
N VAL A 264 9.53 20.81 4.83
CA VAL A 264 10.74 21.27 4.14
C VAL A 264 10.64 20.86 2.67
N GLN A 265 11.08 21.74 1.76
CA GLN A 265 11.10 21.46 0.33
C GLN A 265 12.37 20.71 -0.06
N PHE A 266 12.20 19.72 -0.93
CA PHE A 266 13.27 18.90 -1.49
C PHE A 266 13.14 18.87 -3.03
N PRO A 267 14.24 18.76 -3.79
CA PRO A 267 15.62 18.69 -3.30
C PRO A 267 16.09 20.01 -2.65
N ASN A 268 17.08 19.92 -1.77
CA ASN A 268 17.78 21.08 -1.19
C ASN A 268 19.30 20.89 -1.30
N ALA A 269 20.10 21.65 -0.57
CA ALA A 269 21.57 21.61 -0.65
C ALA A 269 22.20 20.24 -0.28
N THR A 270 21.53 19.42 0.54
CA THR A 270 22.11 18.17 1.07
C THR A 270 21.25 16.93 0.82
N THR A 271 19.95 17.11 0.57
CA THR A 271 18.97 16.03 0.43
C THR A 271 18.25 16.15 -0.90
N GLU A 272 18.18 15.05 -1.63
CA GLU A 272 17.45 14.94 -2.90
C GLU A 272 15.98 14.61 -2.65
N THR A 273 15.72 13.66 -1.75
CA THR A 273 14.36 13.21 -1.40
C THR A 273 14.33 12.78 0.07
N MET A 274 13.34 13.26 0.82
CA MET A 274 13.12 12.82 2.19
C MET A 274 12.53 11.39 2.22
N GLY A 275 12.84 10.64 3.28
CA GLY A 275 12.30 9.30 3.52
C GLY A 275 13.06 8.14 2.84
N GLN A 276 14.12 8.41 2.07
CA GLN A 276 14.82 7.33 1.36
C GLN A 276 15.70 6.49 2.27
N ARG A 277 16.24 7.07 3.34
CA ARG A 277 17.09 6.35 4.28
C ARG A 277 16.33 5.25 5.01
N TRP A 278 15.21 5.57 5.65
CA TRP A 278 14.44 4.55 6.39
C TRP A 278 13.89 3.47 5.44
N TRP A 279 13.56 3.85 4.20
CA TRP A 279 13.17 2.90 3.16
C TRP A 279 14.28 1.89 2.89
N ARG A 280 15.50 2.35 2.59
CA ARG A 280 16.67 1.47 2.39
C ARG A 280 17.01 0.66 3.63
N GLU A 281 16.84 1.21 4.83
CA GLU A 281 17.07 0.44 6.05
C GLU A 281 16.04 -0.69 6.24
N SER A 282 14.81 -0.53 5.72
CA SER A 282 13.79 -1.60 5.73
C SER A 282 14.13 -2.71 4.73
N LEU A 283 14.64 -2.35 3.54
CA LEU A 283 15.18 -3.30 2.57
C LEU A 283 16.37 -4.07 3.16
N HIS A 284 17.28 -3.35 3.83
CA HIS A 284 18.43 -3.93 4.48
C HIS A 284 18.04 -4.92 5.59
N ALA A 285 17.04 -4.58 6.42
CA ALA A 285 16.56 -5.44 7.48
C ALA A 285 16.01 -6.78 6.96
N LEU A 286 15.30 -6.78 5.83
CA LEU A 286 14.86 -8.00 5.15
C LEU A 286 16.06 -8.81 4.60
N ASN A 287 17.04 -8.14 4.00
CA ASN A 287 18.23 -8.82 3.48
C ASN A 287 19.08 -9.46 4.61
N GLN A 288 19.28 -8.75 5.72
CA GLN A 288 19.94 -9.29 6.93
C GLN A 288 19.18 -10.48 7.52
N ALA A 289 17.86 -10.51 7.37
CA ALA A 289 17.02 -11.63 7.76
C ALA A 289 17.14 -12.85 6.82
N GLY A 290 17.92 -12.75 5.75
CA GLY A 290 18.21 -13.83 4.80
C GLY A 290 17.38 -13.79 3.51
N PHE A 291 16.50 -12.80 3.34
CA PHE A 291 15.70 -12.65 2.12
C PHE A 291 16.54 -12.14 0.95
N ASP A 292 16.27 -12.68 -0.22
CA ASP A 292 16.49 -11.94 -1.45
C ASP A 292 15.55 -10.72 -1.45
N VAL A 293 16.03 -9.56 -1.89
CA VAL A 293 15.23 -8.33 -1.90
C VAL A 293 15.27 -7.70 -3.28
N LEU A 294 14.10 -7.56 -3.92
CA LEU A 294 13.92 -6.79 -5.14
C LEU A 294 13.22 -5.48 -4.80
N ALA A 295 13.88 -4.36 -5.12
CA ALA A 295 13.31 -3.03 -5.03
C ALA A 295 13.68 -2.25 -6.28
N TYR A 296 12.70 -1.66 -6.94
CA TYR A 296 12.88 -0.81 -8.11
C TYR A 296 12.02 0.44 -7.99
N ASP A 297 12.47 1.52 -8.63
CA ASP A 297 11.67 2.73 -8.71
C ASP A 297 10.45 2.47 -9.57
N ARG A 298 9.29 2.97 -9.14
CA ARG A 298 8.04 2.80 -9.87
C ARG A 298 8.12 3.54 -11.20
N ARG A 299 7.24 3.19 -12.15
CA ARG A 299 7.08 3.92 -13.41
C ARG A 299 7.05 5.43 -13.17
N GLY A 300 7.72 6.20 -14.00
CA GLY A 300 7.75 7.65 -13.89
C GLY A 300 8.58 8.22 -12.73
N GLU A 301 9.14 7.40 -11.83
CA GLU A 301 9.88 7.85 -10.66
C GLU A 301 11.37 7.49 -10.70
N GLY A 302 12.18 8.35 -10.08
CA GLY A 302 13.62 8.15 -9.89
C GLY A 302 14.37 7.71 -11.15
N ILE A 303 14.99 6.53 -11.08
CA ILE A 303 15.80 5.95 -12.16
C ILE A 303 15.00 5.10 -13.16
N SER A 304 13.69 4.97 -12.96
CA SER A 304 12.78 4.27 -13.88
C SER A 304 12.15 5.21 -14.90
N GLY A 305 12.01 4.72 -16.12
CA GLY A 305 11.33 5.42 -17.20
C GLY A 305 9.81 5.44 -17.04
N GLY A 306 9.14 6.03 -18.01
CA GLY A 306 7.68 6.11 -18.08
C GLY A 306 7.15 7.51 -17.80
N PHE A 307 5.97 7.79 -18.34
CA PHE A 307 5.33 9.08 -18.24
C PHE A 307 4.38 9.16 -17.05
N SER A 308 3.63 8.10 -16.79
CA SER A 308 2.68 7.97 -15.68
C SER A 308 3.32 7.28 -14.48
N ASP A 309 3.14 7.86 -13.30
CA ASP A 309 3.65 7.39 -12.01
C ASP A 309 2.55 7.12 -10.98
N THR A 310 1.30 7.37 -11.35
CA THR A 310 0.14 7.25 -10.45
C THR A 310 -0.77 6.09 -10.76
N ASN A 311 -0.68 5.38 -11.90
CA ASN A 311 -1.52 4.19 -12.13
C ASN A 311 -1.02 3.01 -11.29
N THR A 312 -1.58 2.85 -10.09
CA THR A 312 -1.09 1.85 -9.13
C THR A 312 -1.56 0.43 -9.46
N LEU A 313 -2.62 0.27 -10.25
CA LEU A 313 -3.04 -1.03 -10.79
C LEU A 313 -1.98 -1.59 -11.72
N GLU A 314 -1.52 -0.80 -12.70
CA GLU A 314 -0.49 -1.21 -13.65
C GLU A 314 0.84 -1.49 -12.94
N GLN A 315 1.19 -0.71 -11.91
CA GLN A 315 2.34 -0.97 -11.06
C GLN A 315 2.22 -2.30 -10.29
N GLY A 316 1.00 -2.75 -9.98
CA GLY A 316 0.74 -4.08 -9.44
C GLY A 316 0.94 -5.19 -10.48
N GLU A 317 0.57 -4.97 -11.74
CA GLU A 317 0.82 -5.92 -12.84
C GLU A 317 2.33 -6.05 -13.17
N ASP A 318 3.13 -5.00 -12.94
CA ASP A 318 4.59 -5.05 -13.11
C ASP A 318 5.25 -6.11 -12.23
N VAL A 319 4.69 -6.43 -11.06
CA VAL A 319 5.21 -7.52 -10.21
C VAL A 319 5.24 -8.84 -10.97
N PHE A 320 4.19 -9.17 -11.71
CA PHE A 320 4.13 -10.42 -12.48
C PHE A 320 5.02 -10.39 -13.72
N ARG A 321 5.16 -9.21 -14.35
CA ARG A 321 6.08 -9.04 -15.49
C ARG A 321 7.52 -9.22 -15.05
N THR A 322 7.94 -8.54 -13.99
CA THR A 322 9.30 -8.66 -13.46
C THR A 322 9.61 -10.09 -13.01
N LEU A 323 8.69 -10.77 -12.33
CA LEU A 323 8.81 -12.20 -12.00
C LEU A 323 9.01 -13.08 -13.24
N GLY A 324 8.24 -12.87 -14.31
CA GLY A 324 8.41 -13.59 -15.58
C GLY A 324 9.79 -13.37 -16.20
N GLN A 325 10.28 -12.13 -16.18
CA GLN A 325 11.60 -11.77 -16.73
C GLN A 325 12.76 -12.31 -15.90
N LEU A 326 12.62 -12.42 -14.58
CA LEU A 326 13.60 -13.10 -13.74
C LEU A 326 13.73 -14.58 -14.13
N GLU A 327 12.63 -15.22 -14.52
CA GLU A 327 12.62 -16.64 -14.91
C GLU A 327 13.09 -16.89 -16.34
N ASP A 328 12.66 -16.09 -17.31
CA ASP A 328 12.91 -16.34 -18.73
C ASP A 328 14.01 -15.46 -19.36
N GLY A 329 14.38 -14.36 -18.68
CA GLY A 329 15.39 -13.40 -19.10
C GLY A 329 14.90 -12.37 -20.15
N ARG A 330 13.72 -12.52 -20.74
CA ARG A 330 13.25 -11.68 -21.86
C ARG A 330 12.88 -10.28 -21.38
N GLY A 331 13.71 -9.30 -21.72
CA GLY A 331 13.53 -7.92 -21.26
C GLY A 331 14.27 -7.60 -19.96
N LEU A 332 15.04 -8.55 -19.41
CA LEU A 332 15.91 -8.36 -18.26
C LEU A 332 17.35 -8.05 -18.68
N ARG A 333 17.88 -6.97 -18.13
CA ARG A 333 19.31 -6.66 -18.05
C ARG A 333 19.73 -6.59 -16.58
N MET A 334 20.91 -7.11 -16.25
CA MET A 334 21.46 -6.98 -14.91
C MET A 334 22.96 -6.71 -14.93
N LEU A 335 23.42 -5.81 -14.07
CA LEU A 335 24.82 -5.65 -13.72
C LEU A 335 25.11 -6.51 -12.49
N THR A 336 26.01 -7.48 -12.62
CA THR A 336 26.42 -8.38 -11.54
C THR A 336 27.24 -7.65 -10.47
N PRO A 337 27.43 -8.25 -9.27
CA PRO A 337 28.40 -7.75 -8.30
C PRO A 337 29.84 -7.69 -8.82
N SER A 338 30.20 -8.54 -9.78
CA SER A 338 31.53 -8.55 -10.42
C SER A 338 31.70 -7.50 -11.52
N GLY A 339 30.64 -6.73 -11.86
CA GLY A 339 30.68 -5.66 -12.86
C GLY A 339 30.40 -6.11 -14.30
N GLU A 340 29.96 -7.36 -14.49
CA GLU A 340 29.51 -7.91 -15.78
C GLU A 340 28.06 -7.52 -16.05
N VAL A 341 27.71 -7.22 -17.30
CA VAL A 341 26.31 -7.00 -17.71
C VAL A 341 25.80 -8.25 -18.41
N LEU A 342 24.73 -8.84 -17.86
CA LEU A 342 24.02 -9.98 -18.43
C LEU A 342 22.66 -9.51 -18.98
N GLU A 343 22.22 -10.08 -20.10
CA GLU A 343 20.96 -9.74 -20.75
C GLU A 343 20.30 -10.98 -21.34
N GLY A 344 18.97 -11.01 -21.39
CA GLY A 344 18.24 -12.03 -22.11
C GLY A 344 18.51 -13.42 -21.54
N THR A 345 18.82 -14.37 -22.43
CA THR A 345 19.15 -15.75 -22.06
C THR A 345 20.31 -15.87 -21.06
N ALA A 346 21.29 -14.96 -21.08
CA ALA A 346 22.41 -14.98 -20.13
C ALA A 346 21.99 -14.56 -18.71
N ALA A 347 20.93 -13.76 -18.61
CA ALA A 347 20.34 -13.29 -17.35
C ALA A 347 19.30 -14.28 -16.78
N ARG A 348 18.77 -15.17 -17.62
CA ARG A 348 17.69 -16.11 -17.30
C ARG A 348 17.94 -16.90 -16.01
N GLY A 349 17.00 -16.83 -15.06
CA GLY A 349 16.98 -17.62 -13.83
C GLY A 349 18.13 -17.33 -12.85
N ARG A 350 19.04 -16.41 -13.17
CA ARG A 350 20.23 -16.11 -12.35
C ARG A 350 19.89 -15.65 -10.94
N LEU A 351 18.78 -14.94 -10.79
CA LEU A 351 18.32 -14.32 -9.55
C LEU A 351 17.18 -15.11 -8.88
N LEU A 352 16.92 -16.35 -9.27
CA LEU A 352 15.88 -17.18 -8.66
C LEU A 352 16.46 -18.39 -7.92
N ALA A 353 17.77 -18.40 -7.66
CA ALA A 353 18.46 -19.46 -6.93
C ALA A 353 18.18 -20.88 -7.48
N GLY A 354 18.03 -21.01 -8.81
CA GLY A 354 17.70 -22.27 -9.48
C GLY A 354 16.23 -22.69 -9.40
N MET A 355 15.36 -21.87 -8.80
CA MET A 355 13.91 -22.08 -8.72
C MET A 355 13.19 -21.36 -9.87
N LYS A 356 11.94 -21.74 -10.14
CA LYS A 356 11.03 -20.95 -10.97
C LYS A 356 10.41 -19.81 -10.17
N ALA A 357 9.88 -18.80 -10.88
CA ALA A 357 9.22 -17.66 -10.24
C ALA A 357 7.95 -18.06 -9.47
N ASN A 358 7.33 -19.20 -9.83
CA ASN A 358 6.18 -19.77 -9.13
C ASN A 358 6.56 -20.77 -8.01
N GLU A 359 7.85 -20.97 -7.73
CA GLU A 359 8.35 -21.90 -6.71
C GLU A 359 9.01 -21.18 -5.52
N ILE A 360 9.79 -20.12 -5.79
CA ILE A 360 10.42 -19.33 -4.72
C ILE A 360 9.35 -18.69 -3.81
N PRO A 361 9.39 -18.86 -2.48
CA PRO A 361 8.49 -18.16 -1.57
C PRO A 361 8.61 -16.64 -1.71
N LEU A 362 7.48 -15.96 -1.92
CA LEU A 362 7.40 -14.52 -2.14
C LEU A 362 6.65 -13.81 -1.01
N VAL A 363 7.15 -12.65 -0.60
CA VAL A 363 6.38 -11.65 0.15
C VAL A 363 6.38 -10.36 -0.66
N LEU A 364 5.18 -9.80 -0.87
CA LEU A 364 5.02 -8.53 -1.57
C LEU A 364 4.85 -7.43 -0.54
N GLY A 365 5.48 -6.28 -0.72
CA GLY A 365 5.35 -5.19 0.22
C GLY A 365 5.48 -3.82 -0.38
N GLY A 366 4.95 -2.83 0.32
CA GLY A 366 5.15 -1.45 -0.08
C GLY A 366 4.72 -0.42 0.96
N TYR A 367 5.30 0.75 0.82
CA TYR A 367 4.99 1.94 1.63
C TYR A 367 4.07 2.87 0.86
N SER A 368 3.06 3.48 1.52
CA SER A 368 2.24 4.53 0.94
C SER A 368 1.66 4.12 -0.44
N ARG A 369 1.95 4.83 -1.54
CA ARG A 369 1.55 4.42 -2.90
C ARG A 369 2.01 3.00 -3.29
N GLY A 370 3.20 2.56 -2.87
CA GLY A 370 3.65 1.17 -3.06
C GLY A 370 2.76 0.14 -2.37
N SER A 371 2.07 0.51 -1.28
CA SER A 371 1.07 -0.37 -0.65
C SER A 371 -0.19 -0.55 -1.52
N MET A 372 -0.54 0.45 -2.34
CA MET A 372 -1.63 0.34 -3.31
C MET A 372 -1.28 -0.66 -4.41
N SER A 373 -0.09 -0.55 -5.00
CA SER A 373 0.42 -1.49 -6.00
C SER A 373 0.52 -2.91 -5.44
N THR A 374 0.96 -3.05 -4.17
CA THR A 374 0.97 -4.34 -3.46
C THR A 374 -0.44 -4.90 -3.31
N ALA A 375 -1.41 -4.07 -2.91
CA ALA A 375 -2.80 -4.50 -2.77
C ALA A 375 -3.40 -4.94 -4.11
N TRP A 376 -3.10 -4.24 -5.20
CA TRP A 376 -3.49 -4.64 -6.54
C TRP A 376 -2.84 -5.95 -6.98
N ALA A 377 -1.54 -6.12 -6.77
CA ALA A 377 -0.86 -7.37 -7.07
C ALA A 377 -1.47 -8.56 -6.31
N MET A 378 -1.77 -8.39 -5.02
CA MET A 378 -2.45 -9.42 -4.22
C MET A 378 -3.86 -9.71 -4.73
N THR A 379 -4.61 -8.68 -5.13
CA THR A 379 -5.96 -8.82 -5.71
C THR A 379 -5.93 -9.55 -7.04
N THR A 380 -5.04 -9.16 -7.96
CA THR A 380 -4.76 -9.85 -9.23
C THR A 380 -4.39 -11.31 -9.00
N ASN A 381 -3.62 -11.63 -7.95
CA ASN A 381 -3.19 -12.99 -7.69
C ASN A 381 -4.26 -13.91 -7.09
N TYR A 382 -5.07 -13.41 -6.15
CA TYR A 382 -5.98 -14.25 -5.35
C TYR A 382 -7.46 -14.07 -5.65
N VAL A 383 -7.85 -12.94 -6.26
CA VAL A 383 -9.24 -12.53 -6.40
C VAL A 383 -9.64 -12.57 -7.88
N ALA A 384 -9.13 -11.63 -8.66
CA ALA A 384 -9.36 -11.46 -10.09
C ALA A 384 -8.39 -10.40 -10.64
N SER A 385 -8.01 -10.50 -11.90
CA SER A 385 -7.26 -9.46 -12.62
C SER A 385 -8.26 -8.63 -13.42
N CYS A 386 -8.61 -7.44 -12.93
CA CYS A 386 -9.63 -6.58 -13.52
C CYS A 386 -9.02 -5.30 -14.08
N SER A 387 -9.39 -4.93 -15.30
CA SER A 387 -8.89 -3.74 -15.98
C SER A 387 -9.69 -2.47 -15.65
N PHE A 388 -9.71 -2.08 -14.38
CA PHE A 388 -10.49 -0.92 -13.90
C PHE A 388 -10.02 0.42 -14.51
N ASP A 389 -8.82 0.46 -15.05
CA ASP A 389 -8.22 1.59 -15.76
C ASP A 389 -8.55 1.63 -17.27
N LEU A 390 -9.37 0.70 -17.79
CA LEU A 390 -9.81 0.71 -19.17
C LEU A 390 -11.27 1.21 -19.32
N PRO A 391 -11.65 1.71 -20.51
CA PRO A 391 -13.04 2.11 -20.78
C PRO A 391 -14.05 0.99 -20.53
N GLU A 392 -13.68 -0.23 -20.94
CA GLU A 392 -14.44 -1.44 -20.68
C GLU A 392 -13.68 -2.30 -19.68
N VAL A 393 -14.27 -2.48 -18.51
CA VAL A 393 -13.68 -3.28 -17.43
C VAL A 393 -13.84 -4.75 -17.75
N ASN A 394 -12.72 -5.43 -17.96
CA ASN A 394 -12.65 -6.86 -18.17
C ASN A 394 -11.97 -7.51 -16.98
N CYS A 395 -12.61 -8.53 -16.39
CA CYS A 395 -12.07 -9.29 -15.27
C CYS A 395 -11.70 -10.71 -15.72
N ALA A 396 -10.42 -11.05 -15.60
CA ALA A 396 -9.90 -12.39 -15.80
C ALA A 396 -9.78 -13.15 -14.47
N LYS A 397 -9.61 -14.47 -14.58
CA LYS A 397 -9.32 -15.34 -13.43
C LYS A 397 -8.03 -14.88 -12.71
N PRO A 398 -7.94 -15.09 -11.38
CA PRO A 398 -6.74 -14.78 -10.63
C PRO A 398 -5.50 -15.51 -11.18
N ARG A 399 -4.32 -14.89 -11.05
CA ARG A 399 -3.03 -15.50 -11.50
C ARG A 399 -2.73 -16.81 -10.75
N GLY A 400 -3.11 -16.90 -9.48
CA GLY A 400 -3.07 -18.15 -8.72
C GLY A 400 -1.68 -18.62 -8.30
N LEU A 401 -0.70 -17.71 -8.21
CA LEU A 401 0.65 -18.03 -7.69
C LEU A 401 0.57 -18.31 -6.19
N ARG A 402 0.63 -19.60 -5.83
CA ARG A 402 0.51 -20.09 -4.44
C ARG A 402 1.76 -19.84 -3.59
N ASN A 403 2.89 -19.54 -4.24
CA ASN A 403 4.15 -19.22 -3.60
C ASN A 403 4.24 -17.77 -3.13
N ILE A 404 3.31 -16.88 -3.53
CA ILE A 404 3.07 -15.63 -2.80
C ILE A 404 2.50 -16.02 -1.42
N ARG A 405 3.16 -15.55 -0.35
CA ARG A 405 2.88 -15.99 1.03
C ARG A 405 2.20 -14.92 1.87
N GLY A 406 2.28 -13.66 1.48
CA GLY A 406 1.61 -12.58 2.18
C GLY A 406 2.01 -11.19 1.69
N ALA A 407 1.35 -10.20 2.27
CA ALA A 407 1.59 -8.78 2.00
C ALA A 407 2.26 -8.07 3.19
N ILE A 408 3.06 -7.04 2.93
CA ILE A 408 3.53 -6.04 3.90
C ILE A 408 3.00 -4.67 3.47
N LEU A 409 2.12 -4.08 4.26
CA LEU A 409 1.43 -2.83 3.94
C LEU A 409 1.81 -1.75 4.95
N LEU A 410 2.71 -0.83 4.56
CA LEU A 410 3.19 0.25 5.42
C LEU A 410 2.51 1.56 5.03
N SER A 411 1.93 2.26 6.02
CA SER A 411 1.06 3.43 5.84
C SER A 411 0.07 3.22 4.69
N SER A 412 -0.70 2.13 4.82
CA SER A 412 -1.48 1.54 3.73
C SER A 412 -2.64 2.40 3.22
N PHE A 413 -3.02 2.17 1.97
CA PHE A 413 -4.27 2.61 1.31
C PHE A 413 -5.15 1.43 0.82
N ALA A 414 -4.83 0.19 1.24
CA ALA A 414 -5.35 -1.03 0.63
C ALA A 414 -6.87 -1.27 0.84
N SER A 415 -7.47 -0.63 1.83
CA SER A 415 -8.90 -0.70 2.16
C SER A 415 -9.75 0.20 1.27
N GLY A 416 -9.10 1.08 0.50
CA GLY A 416 -9.69 1.84 -0.58
C GLY A 416 -10.43 3.11 -0.17
N ALA A 417 -11.04 3.74 -1.16
CA ALA A 417 -11.64 5.07 -1.10
C ALA A 417 -12.71 5.27 0.01
N GLY A 418 -13.35 4.19 0.48
CA GLY A 418 -14.31 4.27 1.58
C GLY A 418 -13.70 4.74 2.91
N TYR A 419 -12.41 4.48 3.13
CA TYR A 419 -11.74 4.72 4.42
C TYR A 419 -10.80 5.94 4.41
N VAL A 420 -11.00 6.85 3.47
CA VAL A 420 -10.29 8.14 3.44
C VAL A 420 -10.60 8.94 4.70
N GLY A 421 -9.58 9.58 5.29
CA GLY A 421 -9.73 10.33 6.53
C GLY A 421 -10.58 11.59 6.40
N ASP A 422 -11.30 11.92 7.48
CA ASP A 422 -12.10 13.13 7.62
C ASP A 422 -11.18 14.36 7.73
N ALA A 423 -10.79 14.89 6.56
CA ALA A 423 -9.95 16.06 6.46
C ALA A 423 -10.26 16.88 5.21
N PRO A 424 -10.17 18.22 5.28
CA PRO A 424 -10.52 19.10 4.16
C PRO A 424 -9.75 18.80 2.86
N ASP A 425 -8.48 18.42 2.97
CA ASP A 425 -7.61 18.14 1.83
C ASP A 425 -7.89 16.77 1.16
N LEU A 426 -8.80 15.99 1.73
CA LEU A 426 -9.19 14.66 1.28
C LEU A 426 -10.68 14.54 0.92
N ALA A 427 -11.50 15.56 1.22
CA ALA A 427 -12.96 15.52 1.07
C ALA A 427 -13.43 15.11 -0.34
N ASP A 428 -12.71 15.51 -1.38
CA ASP A 428 -13.04 15.24 -2.78
C ASP A 428 -12.39 13.96 -3.34
N ARG A 429 -11.69 13.16 -2.51
CA ARG A 429 -10.85 12.04 -2.98
C ARG A 429 -11.64 10.98 -3.75
N ASN A 430 -12.89 10.73 -3.37
CA ASN A 430 -13.77 9.77 -4.05
C ASN A 430 -14.13 10.19 -5.47
N LEU A 431 -14.45 11.48 -5.66
CA LEU A 431 -14.76 12.06 -6.97
C LEU A 431 -13.51 12.13 -7.83
N PHE A 432 -12.40 12.57 -7.25
CA PHE A 432 -11.09 12.57 -7.90
C PHE A 432 -10.71 11.18 -8.42
N LEU A 433 -10.87 10.13 -7.60
CA LEU A 433 -10.58 8.75 -8.02
C LEU A 433 -11.47 8.31 -9.18
N GLY A 434 -12.78 8.53 -9.07
CA GLY A 434 -13.73 8.19 -10.14
C GLY A 434 -13.41 8.90 -11.45
N GLY A 435 -13.01 10.18 -11.39
CA GLY A 435 -12.65 10.98 -12.56
C GLY A 435 -11.32 10.56 -13.19
N MET A 436 -10.27 10.34 -12.40
CA MET A 436 -8.97 9.87 -12.91
C MET A 436 -9.10 8.52 -13.63
N ALA A 437 -9.92 7.61 -13.10
CA ALA A 437 -10.16 6.32 -13.74
C ALA A 437 -11.07 6.43 -14.98
N ALA A 438 -12.15 7.22 -14.92
CA ALA A 438 -13.13 7.32 -16.01
C ALA A 438 -12.63 8.10 -17.23
N ASP A 439 -11.97 9.25 -17.00
CA ASP A 439 -11.64 10.20 -18.07
C ASP A 439 -10.16 10.15 -18.46
N HIS A 440 -9.31 9.51 -17.64
CA HIS A 440 -7.87 9.49 -17.83
C HIS A 440 -7.23 8.11 -17.67
N HIS A 441 -7.99 7.02 -17.52
CA HIS A 441 -7.43 5.67 -17.49
C HIS A 441 -6.30 5.48 -16.44
N ILE A 442 -6.39 6.22 -15.33
CA ILE A 442 -5.44 6.16 -14.22
C ILE A 442 -6.18 5.68 -12.98
N LEU A 443 -5.93 4.44 -12.58
CA LEU A 443 -6.38 3.95 -11.29
C LEU A 443 -5.37 4.36 -10.21
N PHE A 444 -5.54 5.56 -9.69
CA PHE A 444 -4.62 6.11 -8.70
C PHE A 444 -4.75 5.39 -7.35
N TYR A 445 -5.92 5.49 -6.72
CA TYR A 445 -6.19 4.85 -5.43
C TYR A 445 -6.96 3.54 -5.64
N PRO A 446 -6.84 2.58 -4.71
CA PRO A 446 -7.73 1.43 -4.71
C PRO A 446 -9.20 1.85 -4.58
N ASN A 447 -10.05 1.31 -5.45
CA ASN A 447 -11.49 1.21 -5.16
C ASN A 447 -11.71 0.10 -4.10
N SER A 448 -12.95 -0.30 -3.82
CA SER A 448 -13.23 -1.31 -2.79
C SER A 448 -12.82 -2.75 -3.15
N ALA A 449 -12.37 -3.04 -4.38
CA ALA A 449 -12.10 -4.40 -4.83
C ALA A 449 -11.01 -5.13 -4.02
N PRO A 450 -9.87 -4.50 -3.65
CA PRO A 450 -8.89 -5.17 -2.81
C PRO A 450 -9.47 -5.55 -1.44
N LEU A 451 -10.13 -4.61 -0.74
CA LEU A 451 -10.79 -4.88 0.53
C LEU A 451 -11.79 -6.03 0.43
N ALA A 452 -12.60 -6.05 -0.63
CA ALA A 452 -13.63 -7.07 -0.85
C ALA A 452 -13.05 -8.49 -1.00
N GLY A 453 -11.80 -8.63 -1.42
CA GLY A 453 -11.15 -9.93 -1.64
C GLY A 453 -10.07 -10.32 -0.63
N MET A 454 -9.83 -9.51 0.41
CA MET A 454 -8.78 -9.78 1.41
C MET A 454 -9.01 -11.05 2.21
N ASP A 455 -10.24 -11.58 2.27
CA ASP A 455 -10.51 -12.87 2.91
C ASP A 455 -9.85 -14.06 2.21
N ARG A 456 -9.43 -13.87 0.95
CA ARG A 456 -8.68 -14.84 0.14
C ARG A 456 -7.16 -14.70 0.28
N TRP A 457 -6.68 -13.62 0.90
CA TRP A 457 -5.24 -13.41 1.04
C TRP A 457 -4.67 -14.32 2.14
N PRO A 458 -3.50 -14.93 1.93
CA PRO A 458 -2.95 -15.89 2.88
C PRO A 458 -2.47 -15.23 4.17
N ALA A 459 -1.94 -14.01 4.09
CA ALA A 459 -1.37 -13.29 5.23
C ALA A 459 -1.20 -11.80 4.89
N ALA A 460 -1.22 -10.94 5.92
CA ALA A 460 -0.87 -9.52 5.76
C ALA A 460 -0.26 -8.92 7.04
N PHE A 461 0.74 -8.07 6.87
CA PHE A 461 1.28 -7.20 7.91
C PHE A 461 0.89 -5.75 7.64
N PHE A 462 0.53 -5.03 8.69
CA PHE A 462 0.17 -3.62 8.62
C PHE A 462 1.04 -2.79 9.56
N GLY A 463 1.67 -1.74 9.04
CA GLY A 463 2.35 -0.71 9.84
C GLY A 463 1.70 0.64 9.60
N LYS A 464 1.25 1.36 10.63
CA LYS A 464 0.47 2.59 10.42
C LYS A 464 0.56 3.58 11.58
N GLY A 465 0.49 4.87 11.25
CA GLY A 465 0.36 5.96 12.21
C GLY A 465 -1.11 6.20 12.55
N LEU A 466 -1.41 6.61 13.78
CA LEU A 466 -2.80 6.81 14.23
C LEU A 466 -3.55 7.94 13.50
N TRP A 467 -2.84 8.95 12.99
CA TRP A 467 -3.44 10.03 12.19
C TRP A 467 -2.94 10.02 10.73
N ASP A 468 -2.71 8.81 10.23
CA ASP A 468 -2.38 8.56 8.83
C ASP A 468 -3.47 9.14 7.89
N ARG A 469 -3.07 10.05 7.01
CA ARG A 469 -3.93 10.71 6.00
C ARG A 469 -4.37 9.80 4.87
N ALA A 470 -3.68 8.68 4.66
CA ALA A 470 -3.86 7.84 3.49
C ALA A 470 -5.18 7.08 3.52
N GLU A 471 -5.33 6.39 4.63
CA GLU A 471 -6.42 5.53 5.02
C GLU A 471 -6.45 5.58 6.54
N THR A 472 -7.65 5.62 7.09
CA THR A 472 -7.85 5.63 8.53
C THR A 472 -7.49 4.30 9.17
N LEU A 473 -7.29 4.31 10.48
CA LEU A 473 -7.11 3.07 11.24
C LEU A 473 -8.31 2.13 11.08
N GLU A 474 -9.52 2.69 10.92
CA GLU A 474 -10.75 1.94 10.66
C GLU A 474 -10.65 1.06 9.41
N GLY A 475 -10.12 1.61 8.31
CA GLY A 475 -9.86 0.84 7.10
C GLY A 475 -8.88 -0.30 7.35
N THR A 476 -7.76 0.01 8.01
CA THR A 476 -6.73 -1.00 8.29
C THR A 476 -7.26 -2.11 9.22
N VAL A 477 -8.13 -1.80 10.17
CA VAL A 477 -8.82 -2.80 11.00
C VAL A 477 -9.81 -3.63 10.17
N ALA A 478 -10.55 -3.00 9.25
CA ALA A 478 -11.45 -3.69 8.33
C ALA A 478 -10.70 -4.66 7.40
N ALA A 479 -9.53 -4.26 6.90
CA ALA A 479 -8.62 -5.12 6.17
C ALA A 479 -8.09 -6.26 7.05
N TYR A 480 -7.55 -5.94 8.24
CA TYR A 480 -7.02 -6.93 9.18
C TYR A 480 -8.05 -7.99 9.56
N ASN A 481 -9.30 -7.60 9.81
CA ASN A 481 -10.37 -8.51 10.21
C ASN A 481 -10.73 -9.53 9.12
N ARG A 482 -10.51 -9.19 7.84
CA ARG A 482 -10.75 -10.08 6.69
C ARG A 482 -9.68 -11.14 6.50
N ILE A 483 -8.42 -10.81 6.77
CA ILE A 483 -7.31 -11.74 6.62
C ILE A 483 -7.51 -12.93 7.56
N ARG A 484 -7.57 -14.15 7.01
CA ARG A 484 -7.82 -15.37 7.79
C ARG A 484 -6.55 -16.05 8.28
N GLY A 485 -5.44 -15.89 7.56
CA GLY A 485 -4.16 -16.48 7.94
C GLY A 485 -3.32 -15.55 8.81
N VAL A 486 -1.99 -15.65 8.69
CA VAL A 486 -1.04 -14.93 9.55
C VAL A 486 -1.22 -13.42 9.36
N LYS A 487 -1.39 -12.68 10.45
CA LYS A 487 -1.56 -11.24 10.40
C LYS A 487 -1.03 -10.54 11.63
N GLU A 488 -0.51 -9.34 11.44
CA GLU A 488 -0.08 -8.47 12.53
C GLU A 488 -0.32 -7.00 12.14
N ILE A 489 -0.62 -6.17 13.13
CA ILE A 489 -0.77 -4.73 12.99
C ILE A 489 0.13 -4.04 14.02
N VAL A 490 0.93 -3.08 13.56
CA VAL A 490 1.84 -2.27 14.36
C VAL A 490 1.48 -0.81 14.19
N LEU A 491 1.25 -0.15 15.32
CA LEU A 491 0.81 1.24 15.36
C LEU A 491 1.83 2.15 16.05
N ALA A 492 1.93 3.38 15.55
CA ALA A 492 2.70 4.45 16.18
C ALA A 492 1.81 5.67 16.42
N ARG A 493 2.12 6.44 17.48
CA ARG A 493 1.55 7.77 17.68
C ARG A 493 2.23 8.73 16.72
N GLY A 494 1.86 8.61 15.45
CA GLY A 494 2.49 9.31 14.33
C GLY A 494 1.56 9.49 13.12
N PRO A 495 2.02 10.28 12.14
CA PRO A 495 1.35 10.55 10.87
C PRO A 495 1.53 9.43 9.84
N HIS A 496 1.13 9.69 8.58
CA HIS A 496 1.43 8.82 7.44
C HIS A 496 2.93 8.69 7.16
N SER A 497 3.63 9.83 7.26
CA SER A 497 5.06 9.99 6.98
C SER A 497 5.94 9.26 8.01
N ILE A 498 6.20 7.96 7.80
CA ILE A 498 6.91 7.08 8.75
C ILE A 498 8.29 7.65 9.11
N GLU A 499 8.98 8.30 8.18
CA GLU A 499 10.28 8.94 8.38
C GLU A 499 10.30 9.95 9.54
N THR A 500 9.15 10.51 9.91
CA THR A 500 9.02 11.47 11.01
C THR A 500 8.85 10.81 12.37
N TRP A 501 8.55 9.51 12.40
CA TRP A 501 8.32 8.79 13.65
C TRP A 501 9.63 8.66 14.44
N PRO A 502 9.54 8.55 15.77
CA PRO A 502 10.69 8.26 16.63
C PRO A 502 11.48 7.05 16.12
N GLU A 503 12.81 7.12 16.19
CA GLU A 503 13.68 6.01 15.73
C GLU A 503 13.33 4.68 16.42
N SER A 504 12.93 4.72 17.69
CA SER A 504 12.45 3.54 18.44
C SER A 504 11.29 2.85 17.74
N ASP A 505 10.37 3.62 17.17
CA ASP A 505 9.12 3.14 16.59
C ASP A 505 9.38 2.63 15.17
N ARG A 506 10.23 3.33 14.41
CA ARG A 506 10.71 2.86 13.09
C ARG A 506 11.50 1.56 13.22
N ARG A 507 12.37 1.43 14.23
CA ARG A 507 13.07 0.18 14.53
C ARG A 507 12.11 -0.94 14.91
N TYR A 508 11.19 -0.70 15.84
CA TYR A 508 10.19 -1.69 16.23
C TYR A 508 9.35 -2.15 15.03
N LEU A 509 8.87 -1.22 14.20
CA LEU A 509 8.14 -1.54 12.98
C LEU A 509 8.93 -2.48 12.06
N ARG A 510 10.22 -2.19 11.81
CA ARG A 510 11.10 -3.05 10.98
C ARG A 510 11.30 -4.43 11.59
N GLU A 511 11.54 -4.51 12.89
CA GLU A 511 11.70 -5.79 13.60
C GLU A 511 10.44 -6.66 13.47
N ARG A 512 9.25 -6.07 13.66
CA ARG A 512 7.97 -6.77 13.51
C ARG A 512 7.69 -7.17 12.06
N MET A 513 7.99 -6.29 11.11
CA MET A 513 7.88 -6.57 9.67
C MET A 513 8.73 -7.79 9.29
N VAL A 514 9.99 -7.84 9.72
CA VAL A 514 10.90 -8.98 9.48
C VAL A 514 10.39 -10.25 10.16
N ALA A 515 9.92 -10.16 11.41
CA ALA A 515 9.38 -11.31 12.14
C ALA A 515 8.18 -11.93 11.40
N TYR A 516 7.25 -11.08 10.94
CA TYR A 516 6.13 -11.52 10.10
C TYR A 516 6.61 -12.16 8.80
N ALA A 517 7.51 -11.50 8.07
CA ALA A 517 8.00 -11.98 6.77
C ALA A 517 8.61 -13.38 6.91
N LYS A 518 9.45 -13.61 7.94
CA LYS A 518 10.04 -14.91 8.27
C LYS A 518 8.96 -15.97 8.47
N VAL A 519 7.96 -15.68 9.31
CA VAL A 519 6.88 -16.61 9.64
C VAL A 519 6.11 -17.04 8.40
N VAL A 520 5.74 -16.12 7.51
CA VAL A 520 4.91 -16.47 6.34
C VAL A 520 5.67 -17.28 5.31
N VAL A 521 6.97 -17.03 5.08
CA VAL A 521 7.74 -17.80 4.08
C VAL A 521 8.11 -19.20 4.54
N ILE A 522 8.27 -19.41 5.85
CA ILE A 522 8.54 -20.76 6.42
C ILE A 522 7.26 -21.54 6.72
N GLY A 523 6.07 -20.96 6.46
CA GLY A 523 4.77 -21.61 6.68
C GLY A 523 4.35 -21.67 8.15
N GLY A 524 4.83 -20.74 8.98
CA GLY A 524 4.38 -20.57 10.36
C GLY A 524 2.94 -20.04 10.44
N ARG A 525 2.34 -20.11 11.64
CA ARG A 525 0.93 -19.76 11.86
C ARG A 525 0.69 -18.52 12.72
N THR A 526 1.71 -18.09 13.46
CA THR A 526 1.62 -16.99 14.42
C THR A 526 2.91 -16.20 14.40
N VAL A 527 2.83 -14.87 14.50
CA VAL A 527 4.03 -14.03 14.63
C VAL A 527 4.43 -13.93 16.11
N PRO A 528 5.59 -14.48 16.53
CA PRO A 528 5.99 -14.44 17.93
C PRO A 528 6.12 -13.00 18.42
N GLY A 529 5.62 -12.71 19.63
CA GLY A 529 5.69 -11.40 20.25
C GLY A 529 4.74 -10.34 19.67
N ALA A 530 3.81 -10.72 18.79
CA ALA A 530 2.77 -9.80 18.32
C ALA A 530 1.89 -9.35 19.49
N ARG A 531 1.59 -8.05 19.56
CA ARG A 531 0.75 -7.50 20.63
C ARG A 531 -0.70 -7.92 20.41
N SER A 532 -1.29 -8.58 21.41
CA SER A 532 -2.72 -8.92 21.39
C SER A 532 -3.57 -7.68 21.69
N TRP A 533 -4.72 -7.59 21.05
CA TRP A 533 -5.75 -6.58 21.32
C TRP A 533 -7.14 -7.23 21.17
N LYS A 534 -8.14 -6.68 21.87
CA LYS A 534 -9.51 -7.23 21.90
C LYS A 534 -10.53 -6.35 21.18
N ASP A 535 -10.27 -5.05 21.18
CA ASP A 535 -11.14 -4.04 20.58
C ASP A 535 -10.29 -2.89 20.01
N PHE A 536 -10.95 -1.96 19.33
CA PHE A 536 -10.30 -0.84 18.66
C PHE A 536 -9.51 0.06 19.62
N LYS A 537 -10.05 0.40 20.79
CA LYS A 537 -9.36 1.24 21.80
C LYS A 537 -8.15 0.49 22.38
N GLY A 538 -8.27 -0.81 22.62
CA GLY A 538 -7.20 -1.69 23.04
C GLY A 538 -6.09 -1.80 21.99
N LEU A 539 -6.44 -1.77 20.70
CA LEU A 539 -5.47 -1.69 19.61
C LEU A 539 -4.71 -0.34 19.63
N VAL A 540 -5.40 0.79 19.78
CA VAL A 540 -4.74 2.11 19.96
C VAL A 540 -3.82 2.11 21.20
N ALA A 541 -4.24 1.43 22.27
CA ALA A 541 -3.42 1.24 23.48
C ALA A 541 -2.18 0.36 23.28
N THR A 542 -2.06 -0.35 22.15
CA THR A 542 -0.80 -1.04 21.80
C THR A 542 0.28 -0.07 21.34
N THR A 543 -0.01 1.21 21.11
CA THR A 543 1.03 2.19 20.74
C THR A 543 2.02 2.44 21.88
N PRO A 544 3.33 2.52 21.60
CA PRO A 544 4.32 2.89 22.60
C PRO A 544 4.10 4.32 23.12
N ASP A 545 4.73 4.65 24.26
CA ASP A 545 4.66 5.99 24.87
C ASP A 545 5.56 7.05 24.22
N SER A 546 6.18 6.68 23.10
CA SER A 546 6.83 7.59 22.17
C SER A 546 5.81 8.34 21.31
N TRP A 547 6.19 9.54 20.90
CA TRP A 547 5.35 10.45 20.12
C TRP A 547 6.15 11.00 18.96
N GLU A 548 5.50 11.14 17.81
CA GLU A 548 6.00 12.05 16.78
C GLU A 548 6.24 13.45 17.41
N PRO A 549 7.43 14.07 17.22
CA PRO A 549 7.86 15.22 18.01
C PRO A 549 6.91 16.41 18.02
N SER A 550 6.29 16.75 16.88
CA SER A 550 5.40 17.90 16.79
C SER A 550 4.03 17.70 17.45
N SER A 551 3.70 16.45 17.80
CA SER A 551 2.42 16.06 18.39
C SER A 551 2.56 15.63 19.86
N LYS A 552 3.77 15.74 20.43
CA LYS A 552 4.02 15.39 21.83
C LYS A 552 3.19 16.29 22.76
N PRO A 553 2.44 15.72 23.73
CA PRO A 553 1.72 16.50 24.72
C PRO A 553 2.66 17.47 25.44
N LYS A 554 2.29 18.74 25.51
CA LYS A 554 3.03 19.73 26.31
C LYS A 554 2.78 19.39 27.78
N THR A 555 3.84 19.17 28.56
CA THR A 555 3.71 19.14 30.02
C THR A 555 3.27 20.53 30.46
N THR A 556 2.04 20.64 30.94
CA THR A 556 1.63 21.80 31.73
C THR A 556 2.51 21.81 32.97
N THR A 557 3.56 22.64 32.97
CA THR A 557 4.11 23.14 34.22
C THR A 557 2.95 23.84 34.90
N SER A 558 2.43 23.25 35.98
CA SER A 558 1.50 23.95 36.85
C SER A 558 2.26 25.16 37.38
N THR A 559 2.03 26.32 36.80
CA THR A 559 2.36 27.58 37.44
C THR A 559 1.45 27.65 38.65
N THR A 560 1.96 27.15 39.78
CA THR A 560 1.34 27.33 41.09
C THR A 560 1.14 28.84 41.23
N LEU A 561 -0.12 29.28 41.17
CA LEU A 561 -0.52 30.58 41.67
C LEU A 561 -0.09 30.63 43.14
N ALA A 562 1.03 31.29 43.39
CA ALA A 562 1.37 31.75 44.72
C ALA A 562 0.36 32.85 45.08
N ARG A 563 -0.17 32.69 46.29
CA ARG A 563 -1.23 33.46 46.95
C ARG A 563 -1.11 34.98 46.83
#